data_AF-A0A0R1E2T2-F1
#
_entry.id   AF-A0A0R1E2T2-F1
#
_cell.length_a   1.000
_cell.length_b   1.000
_cell.length_c   1.000
_cell.angle_alpha   90.00
_cell.angle_beta   90.00
_cell.angle_gamma   90.00
#
_symmetry.space_group_name_H-M   'P 1'
#
loop_
_entity.id
_entity.type
_entity.pdbx_description
1 polymer ?
#
loop_
_entity_poly.entity_id
_entity_poly.type
_entity_poly.pdbx_seq_one_letter_code
_entity_poly.pdbx_strand_id
1 'polypeptide(L)'
;MGSNNNVDQNVAITEQTISCLPDLIDEERLYAELDSEGRIVSRTMTPYECQLEGEVEHLQEALFKISSHYAKVQFRLRQISLASGYERDNLLKDLERLTAKGLDATGPIRDEKLSMQAKHHVKQDKILCQLRGSLGDLVETTDASNKAPCNKVVSQGGGKS
;
A
#
# COMPACT_ATOMS: atom_id res chain seq x y z
N MET A 1 42.92 59.99 -16.39
CA MET A 1 41.53 59.62 -16.76
C MET A 1 41.48 58.10 -16.76
N GLY A 2 40.70 57.37 -15.97
CA GLY A 2 39.63 57.67 -15.06
C GLY A 2 38.80 56.39 -14.90
N SER A 3 38.65 55.94 -13.65
CA SER A 3 37.57 55.10 -13.09
C SER A 3 37.48 53.60 -13.39
N ASN A 4 37.49 52.87 -12.28
CA ASN A 4 37.02 51.51 -12.01
C ASN A 4 35.48 51.38 -12.12
N ASN A 5 34.97 50.12 -12.11
CA ASN A 5 33.73 49.55 -11.50
C ASN A 5 33.31 48.31 -12.35
N ASN A 6 33.49 47.04 -11.94
CA ASN A 6 32.74 46.17 -10.99
C ASN A 6 31.23 45.99 -11.28
N VAL A 7 30.76 44.73 -11.09
CA VAL A 7 29.36 44.24 -10.91
C VAL A 7 28.66 43.91 -12.25
N ASP A 8 28.13 42.71 -12.57
CA ASP A 8 27.37 41.73 -11.79
C ASP A 8 27.34 40.32 -12.43
N GLN A 9 27.04 39.32 -11.61
CA GLN A 9 26.69 37.94 -11.95
C GLN A 9 25.36 37.84 -12.72
N ASN A 10 25.27 36.95 -13.71
CA ASN A 10 24.07 36.09 -13.84
C ASN A 10 24.36 34.82 -14.65
N VAL A 11 24.31 33.68 -13.98
CA VAL A 11 24.28 32.34 -14.56
C VAL A 11 22.86 32.13 -15.10
N ALA A 12 22.68 32.19 -16.42
CA ALA A 12 21.43 31.80 -17.06
C ALA A 12 21.33 30.27 -17.07
N ILE A 13 20.73 29.70 -16.02
CA ILE A 13 20.14 28.37 -16.02
C ILE A 13 18.85 28.47 -16.84
N THR A 14 18.94 28.27 -18.15
CA THR A 14 17.75 28.24 -19.00
C THR A 14 17.17 26.83 -19.01
N GLU A 15 16.14 26.68 -18.16
CA GLU A 15 14.93 25.87 -18.36
C GLU A 15 15.13 24.43 -18.84
N GLN A 16 15.34 23.56 -17.86
CA GLN A 16 15.13 22.13 -17.99
C GLN A 16 13.66 21.89 -18.37
N THR A 17 13.47 21.43 -19.60
CA THR A 17 12.24 20.80 -20.06
C THR A 17 12.01 19.58 -19.17
N ILE A 18 11.15 19.69 -18.16
CA ILE A 18 10.67 18.55 -17.37
C ILE A 18 9.67 17.81 -18.25
N SER A 19 10.21 17.05 -19.19
CA SER A 19 9.54 15.95 -19.88
C SER A 19 9.08 14.99 -18.80
N CYS A 20 7.79 15.04 -18.45
CA CYS A 20 7.16 14.07 -17.57
C CYS A 20 7.01 12.74 -18.32
N LEU A 21 8.13 12.05 -18.49
CA LEU A 21 8.17 10.60 -18.64
C LEU A 21 8.49 10.08 -17.23
N PRO A 22 7.70 9.16 -16.65
CA PRO A 22 8.15 8.48 -15.46
C PRO A 22 9.38 7.67 -15.88
N ASP A 23 10.57 8.16 -15.54
CA ASP A 23 11.77 7.34 -15.58
C ASP A 23 11.46 6.13 -14.69
N LEU A 24 11.26 5.01 -15.38
CA LEU A 24 11.16 3.68 -14.82
C LEU A 24 12.55 3.38 -14.26
N ILE A 25 12.88 3.96 -13.11
CA ILE A 25 13.94 3.40 -12.28
C ILE A 25 13.32 2.13 -11.70
N ASP A 26 13.47 1.06 -12.47
CA ASP A 26 13.22 -0.32 -12.09
C ASP A 26 14.29 -0.72 -11.07
N GLU A 27 14.38 0.02 -9.95
CA GLU A 27 15.16 -0.45 -8.81
C GLU A 27 14.45 -1.70 -8.32
N GLU A 28 15.04 -2.84 -8.63
CA GLU A 28 14.59 -4.15 -8.21
C GLU A 28 14.54 -4.17 -6.67
N ARG A 29 13.36 -3.87 -6.09
CA ARG A 29 13.17 -3.94 -4.63
C ARG A 29 13.38 -5.39 -4.21
N LEU A 30 14.33 -5.62 -3.30
CA LEU A 30 14.70 -6.95 -2.83
C LEU A 30 14.10 -7.21 -1.44
N TYR A 31 13.55 -8.41 -1.25
CA TYR A 31 13.15 -8.93 0.04
C TYR A 31 14.24 -9.86 0.59
N ALA A 32 14.65 -9.64 1.83
CA ALA A 32 15.61 -10.50 2.52
C ALA A 32 14.86 -11.61 3.29
N GLU A 33 15.17 -12.86 2.97
CA GLU A 33 14.62 -14.05 3.63
C GLU A 33 15.77 -14.95 4.15
N LEU A 34 15.44 -15.88 5.05
CA LEU A 34 16.39 -16.89 5.51
C LEU A 34 16.22 -18.16 4.67
N ASP A 35 17.32 -18.71 4.15
CA ASP A 35 17.31 -20.02 3.51
C ASP A 35 17.16 -21.16 4.56
N SER A 36 17.05 -22.40 4.09
CA SER A 36 16.96 -23.58 4.96
C SER A 36 18.19 -23.79 5.85
N GLU A 37 19.31 -23.13 5.54
CA GLU A 37 20.54 -23.15 6.31
C GLU A 37 20.66 -21.94 7.26
N GLY A 38 19.64 -21.08 7.32
CA GLY A 38 19.58 -19.89 8.16
C GLY A 38 20.47 -18.74 7.67
N ARG A 39 20.91 -18.76 6.41
CA ARG A 39 21.67 -17.66 5.79
C ARG A 39 20.70 -16.64 5.20
N ILE A 40 21.06 -15.36 5.27
CA ILE A 40 20.30 -14.28 4.65
C ILE A 40 20.50 -14.36 3.13
N VAL A 41 19.40 -14.53 2.41
CA VAL A 41 19.34 -14.51 0.95
C VAL A 41 18.36 -13.42 0.51
N SER A 42 18.61 -12.82 -0.65
CA SER A 42 17.73 -11.79 -1.21
C SER A 42 16.99 -12.34 -2.42
N ARG A 43 15.70 -12.01 -2.54
CA ARG A 43 14.91 -12.27 -3.75
C ARG A 43 14.23 -10.99 -4.25
N THR A 44 13.93 -10.95 -5.52
CA THR A 44 13.13 -9.89 -6.14
C THR A 44 11.72 -9.86 -5.56
N MET A 45 11.25 -8.68 -5.16
CA MET A 45 9.88 -8.48 -4.73
C MET A 45 8.92 -8.56 -5.92
N THR A 46 7.78 -9.18 -5.70
CA THR A 46 6.68 -9.20 -6.67
C THR A 46 6.05 -7.81 -6.78
N PRO A 47 5.38 -7.49 -7.91
CA PRO A 47 4.69 -6.20 -8.06
C PRO A 47 3.66 -5.91 -6.96
N TYR A 48 3.00 -6.95 -6.43
CA TYR A 48 2.05 -6.82 -5.34
C TYR A 48 2.74 -6.49 -4.01
N GLU A 49 3.86 -7.14 -3.69
CA GLU A 49 4.66 -6.82 -2.49
C GLU A 49 5.19 -5.38 -2.57
N CYS A 50 5.70 -4.94 -3.73
CA CYS A 50 6.12 -3.55 -3.95
C CYS A 50 4.97 -2.55 -3.72
N GLN A 51 3.76 -2.88 -4.19
CA GLN A 51 2.58 -2.05 -3.98
C GLN A 51 2.22 -1.95 -2.49
N LEU A 52 2.25 -3.07 -1.76
CA LEU A 52 1.95 -3.09 -0.33
C LEU A 52 2.95 -2.27 0.46
N GLU A 53 4.25 -2.41 0.19
CA GLU A 53 5.28 -1.58 0.83
C GLU A 53 5.04 -0.09 0.58
N GLY A 54 4.70 0.30 -0.66
CA GLY A 54 4.37 1.69 -0.96
C GLY A 54 3.13 2.21 -0.23
N GLU A 55 2.12 1.36 0.00
CA GLU A 55 0.94 1.71 0.80
C GLU A 55 1.29 1.85 2.29
N VAL A 56 2.16 0.98 2.81
CA VAL A 56 2.67 1.05 4.18
C VAL A 56 3.50 2.32 4.38
N GLU A 57 4.44 2.62 3.48
CA GLU A 57 5.23 3.87 3.51
C GLU A 57 4.32 5.09 3.52
N HIS A 58 3.30 5.13 2.64
CA HIS A 58 2.35 6.23 2.60
C HIS A 58 1.53 6.37 3.89
N LEU A 59 1.06 5.26 4.45
CA LEU A 59 0.33 5.25 5.71
C LEU A 59 1.21 5.72 6.88
N GLN A 60 2.47 5.28 6.93
CA GLN A 60 3.43 5.72 7.93
C GLN A 60 3.71 7.21 7.82
N GLU A 61 3.84 7.74 6.59
CA GLU A 61 4.01 9.17 6.36
C GLU A 61 2.78 9.97 6.85
N ALA A 62 1.57 9.50 6.54
CA ALA A 62 0.34 10.11 7.02
C ALA A 62 0.26 10.10 8.55
N LEU A 63 0.57 8.97 9.18
CA LEU A 63 0.61 8.85 10.64
C LEU A 63 1.63 9.80 11.27
N PHE A 64 2.81 9.93 10.68
CA PHE A 64 3.85 10.83 11.14
C PHE A 64 3.41 12.30 11.04
N LYS A 65 2.75 12.69 9.93
CA LYS A 65 2.18 14.04 9.75
C LYS A 65 1.13 14.36 10.81
N ILE A 66 0.19 13.43 11.05
CA ILE A 66 -0.87 13.58 12.08
C ILE A 66 -0.23 13.74 13.46
N SER A 67 0.66 12.82 13.82
CA SER A 67 1.29 12.78 15.14
C SER A 67 2.14 14.04 15.38
N SER A 68 2.86 14.51 14.36
CA SER A 68 3.66 15.73 14.43
C SER A 68 2.81 16.99 14.57
N HIS A 69 1.69 17.08 13.83
CA HIS A 69 0.76 18.20 13.97
C HIS A 69 0.11 18.22 15.36
N TYR A 70 -0.34 17.05 15.83
CA TYR A 70 -0.87 16.89 17.17
C TYR A 70 0.12 17.32 18.25
N ALA A 71 1.39 16.89 18.16
CA ALA A 71 2.42 17.31 19.11
C ALA A 71 2.62 18.82 19.12
N LYS A 72 2.58 19.48 17.95
CA LYS A 72 2.68 20.96 17.86
C LYS A 72 1.48 21.64 18.51
N VAL A 73 0.26 21.14 18.28
CA VAL A 73 -0.96 21.64 18.93
C VAL A 73 -0.84 21.50 20.46
N GLN A 74 -0.49 20.31 20.94
CA GLN A 74 -0.33 20.02 22.37
C GLN A 74 0.71 20.94 23.02
N PHE A 75 1.86 21.12 22.36
CA PHE A 75 2.91 22.01 22.83
C PHE A 75 2.42 23.46 22.94
N ARG A 76 1.71 23.96 21.92
CA ARG A 76 1.16 25.33 21.96
C ARG A 76 0.10 25.50 23.03
N LEU A 77 -0.81 24.54 23.20
CA LEU A 77 -1.81 24.57 24.29
C LEU A 77 -1.14 24.64 25.66
N ARG A 78 -0.07 23.87 25.87
CA ARG A 78 0.71 23.93 27.10
C ARG A 78 1.32 25.31 27.34
N GLN A 79 1.89 25.94 26.31
CA GLN A 79 2.43 27.29 26.44
C GLN A 79 1.34 28.32 26.75
N ILE A 80 0.18 28.24 26.09
CA ILE A 80 -0.97 29.10 26.35
C ILE A 80 -1.43 29.00 27.81
N SER A 81 -1.42 27.79 28.38
CA SER A 81 -1.83 27.57 29.77
C SER A 81 -0.90 28.24 30.80
N LEU A 82 0.35 28.50 30.42
CA LEU A 82 1.37 29.09 31.29
C LEU A 82 1.58 30.60 31.02
N ALA A 83 1.20 31.07 29.83
CA ALA A 83 1.36 32.46 29.43
C ALA A 83 0.24 33.36 29.99
N SER A 84 0.53 34.66 30.13
CA SER A 84 -0.45 35.66 30.54
C SER A 84 -0.36 36.94 29.68
N GLY A 85 -1.44 37.72 29.66
CA GLY A 85 -1.50 38.98 28.92
C GLY A 85 -1.26 38.82 27.41
N TYR A 86 -0.42 39.71 26.87
CA TYR A 86 -0.16 39.84 25.43
C TYR A 86 0.49 38.59 24.80
N GLU A 87 1.33 37.87 25.54
CA GLU A 87 1.97 36.65 25.04
C GLU A 87 0.93 35.55 24.75
N ARG A 88 -0.04 35.39 25.65
CA ARG A 88 -1.13 34.42 25.50
C ARG A 88 -1.97 34.70 24.26
N ASP A 89 -2.27 35.98 23.99
CA ASP A 89 -3.05 36.38 22.82
C ASP A 89 -2.31 36.10 21.50
N ASN A 90 -0.97 36.26 21.48
CA ASN A 90 -0.15 35.88 20.33
C ASN A 90 -0.11 34.36 20.11
N LEU A 91 0.04 33.59 21.19
CA LEU A 91 0.02 32.12 21.13
C LEU A 91 -1.34 31.58 20.65
N LEU A 92 -2.44 32.23 21.02
CA LEU A 92 -3.78 31.89 20.53
C LEU A 92 -3.91 32.13 19.02
N LYS A 93 -3.39 33.26 18.49
CA LYS A 93 -3.35 33.52 17.04
C LYS A 93 -2.46 32.53 16.29
N ASP A 94 -1.35 32.13 16.89
CA ASP A 94 -0.47 31.09 16.34
C ASP A 94 -1.19 29.74 16.28
N LEU A 95 -1.92 29.37 17.33
CA LEU A 95 -2.69 28.14 17.39
C LEU A 95 -3.80 28.14 16.34
N GLU A 96 -4.53 29.24 16.21
CA GLU A 96 -5.57 29.42 15.18
C GLU A 96 -5.00 29.18 13.78
N ARG A 97 -3.87 29.82 13.43
CA ARG A 97 -3.18 29.58 12.15
C ARG A 97 -2.78 28.12 11.97
N LEU A 98 -2.25 27.50 13.02
CA LEU A 98 -1.78 26.12 12.98
C LEU A 98 -2.92 25.13 12.73
N THR A 99 -4.11 25.41 13.28
CA THR A 99 -5.32 24.62 13.03
C THR A 99 -5.98 24.93 11.68
N ALA A 100 -5.96 26.19 11.23
CA ALA A 100 -6.58 26.62 9.98
C ALA A 100 -5.85 26.09 8.74
N LYS A 101 -4.53 25.90 8.82
CA LYS A 101 -3.72 25.38 7.70
C LYS A 101 -4.04 23.92 7.35
N GLY A 102 -4.73 23.19 8.23
CA GLY A 102 -5.04 21.77 8.03
C GLY A 102 -3.79 20.89 7.94
N LEU A 103 -4.01 19.58 7.82
CA LEU A 103 -2.94 18.61 7.63
C LEU A 103 -2.51 18.49 6.15
N ASP A 104 -3.37 18.91 5.24
CA ASP A 104 -3.36 18.56 3.81
C ASP A 104 -2.78 19.65 2.90
N ALA A 105 -2.09 20.65 3.47
CA ALA A 105 -1.41 21.68 2.69
C ALA A 105 -0.22 21.13 1.85
N THR A 106 0.00 19.81 1.84
CA THR A 106 1.03 19.12 1.07
C THR A 106 0.45 17.89 0.36
N GLY A 107 -0.20 18.11 -0.79
CA GLY A 107 -0.35 17.10 -1.86
C GLY A 107 -1.74 16.47 -2.02
N PRO A 108 -2.19 16.24 -3.28
CA PRO A 108 -3.48 15.63 -3.56
C PRO A 108 -3.44 14.13 -3.21
N ILE A 109 -4.26 13.74 -2.24
CA ILE A 109 -4.57 12.33 -1.99
C ILE A 109 -5.34 11.83 -3.23
N ARG A 110 -4.70 10.95 -4.02
CA ARG A 110 -5.27 10.43 -5.27
C ARG A 110 -6.37 9.41 -4.97
N ASP A 111 -7.62 9.85 -5.05
CA ASP A 111 -8.85 9.03 -4.97
C ASP A 111 -9.00 7.95 -6.06
N GLU A 112 -8.05 7.88 -7.00
CA GLU A 112 -8.12 6.99 -8.17
C GLU A 112 -7.82 5.52 -7.82
N LYS A 113 -7.11 5.25 -6.72
CA LYS A 113 -6.66 3.90 -6.32
C LYS A 113 -7.78 3.04 -5.70
N LEU A 114 -8.77 3.65 -5.05
CA LEU A 114 -9.96 2.97 -4.52
C LEU A 114 -10.80 2.32 -5.63
N SER A 115 -10.84 2.95 -6.81
CA SER A 115 -11.57 2.45 -8.00
C SER A 115 -10.93 1.21 -8.64
N MET A 116 -9.60 1.08 -8.55
CA MET A 116 -8.85 -0.08 -9.08
C MET A 116 -8.95 -1.30 -8.16
N GLN A 117 -8.94 -1.08 -6.84
CA GLN A 117 -9.07 -2.14 -5.83
C GLN A 117 -10.42 -2.85 -5.92
N ALA A 118 -11.52 -2.08 -6.07
CA ALA A 118 -12.86 -2.63 -6.27
C ALA A 118 -12.97 -3.55 -7.51
N LYS A 119 -12.27 -3.22 -8.60
CA LYS A 119 -12.26 -4.03 -9.84
C LYS A 119 -11.47 -5.33 -9.66
N HIS A 120 -10.42 -5.33 -8.84
CA HIS A 120 -9.65 -6.54 -8.53
C HIS A 120 -10.45 -7.51 -7.67
N HIS A 121 -11.21 -7.02 -6.69
CA HIS A 121 -12.07 -7.87 -5.85
C HIS A 121 -13.16 -8.59 -6.66
N VAL A 122 -13.79 -7.91 -7.62
CA VAL A 122 -14.79 -8.56 -8.51
C VAL A 122 -14.17 -9.68 -9.36
N LYS A 123 -12.92 -9.50 -9.84
CA LYS A 123 -12.21 -10.52 -10.61
C LYS A 123 -11.78 -11.69 -9.71
N GLN A 124 -11.29 -11.40 -8.50
CA GLN A 124 -10.90 -12.40 -7.51
C GLN A 124 -12.11 -13.23 -7.05
N ASP A 125 -13.25 -12.61 -6.76
CA ASP A 125 -14.49 -13.30 -6.40
C ASP A 125 -14.98 -14.20 -7.52
N LYS A 126 -14.86 -13.76 -8.78
CA LYS A 126 -15.22 -14.59 -9.94
C LYS A 126 -14.34 -15.84 -10.03
N ILE A 127 -13.03 -15.71 -9.85
CA ILE A 127 -12.09 -16.85 -9.87
C ILE A 127 -12.39 -17.78 -8.68
N LEU A 128 -12.63 -17.22 -7.50
CA LEU A 128 -12.93 -17.98 -6.29
C LEU A 128 -14.25 -18.78 -6.44
N CYS A 129 -15.27 -18.19 -7.08
CA CYS A 129 -16.50 -18.88 -7.44
C CYS A 129 -16.27 -20.02 -8.44
N GLN A 130 -15.44 -19.81 -9.46
CA GLN A 130 -15.12 -20.86 -10.44
C GLN A 130 -14.38 -22.04 -9.79
N LEU A 131 -13.37 -21.75 -8.97
CA LEU A 131 -12.61 -22.78 -8.25
C LEU A 131 -13.50 -23.58 -7.28
N ARG A 132 -14.39 -22.90 -6.56
CA ARG A 132 -15.36 -23.57 -5.69
C ARG A 132 -16.35 -24.44 -6.47
N GLY A 133 -16.78 -24.00 -7.65
CA GLY A 133 -17.65 -24.78 -8.55
C GLY A 133 -16.93 -26.04 -9.05
N SER A 134 -15.74 -25.89 -9.62
CA SER A 134 -14.95 -27.03 -10.10
C SER A 134 -14.59 -28.02 -8.98
N LEU A 135 -14.38 -27.55 -7.76
CA LEU A 135 -14.19 -28.42 -6.59
C LEU A 135 -15.49 -29.14 -6.21
N GLY A 136 -16.64 -28.47 -6.29
CA GLY A 136 -17.96 -29.09 -6.09
C GLY A 136 -18.23 -30.21 -7.10
N ASP A 137 -18.00 -29.96 -8.38
CA ASP A 137 -18.16 -30.95 -9.46
C ASP A 137 -17.24 -32.17 -9.25
N LEU A 138 -16.02 -31.91 -8.76
CA LEU A 138 -15.05 -32.97 -8.47
C LEU A 138 -15.46 -33.84 -7.26
N VAL A 139 -16.08 -33.24 -6.24
CA VAL A 139 -16.64 -33.98 -5.10
C VAL A 139 -17.86 -34.80 -5.53
N GLU A 140 -18.73 -34.23 -6.36
CA GLU A 140 -19.92 -34.93 -6.88
C GLU A 140 -19.57 -36.15 -7.75
N THR A 141 -18.49 -36.05 -8.53
CA THR A 141 -17.98 -37.18 -9.34
C THR A 141 -17.28 -38.25 -8.51
N THR A 142 -16.71 -37.92 -7.34
CA THR A 142 -16.15 -38.93 -6.42
C THR A 142 -17.22 -39.67 -5.63
N ASP A 143 -18.35 -39.02 -5.33
CA ASP A 143 -19.52 -39.69 -4.73
C ASP A 143 -20.25 -40.63 -5.71
N ALA A 144 -20.24 -40.31 -7.01
CA ALA A 144 -20.81 -41.18 -8.05
C ALA A 144 -19.99 -42.46 -8.30
N SER A 145 -18.68 -42.45 -8.02
CA SER A 145 -17.79 -43.61 -8.21
C SER A 145 -17.97 -44.70 -7.14
N ASN A 146 -18.64 -44.40 -6.03
CA ASN A 146 -18.87 -45.35 -4.94
C ASN A 146 -20.15 -46.22 -5.10
N LYS A 147 -20.92 -46.05 -6.18
CA LYS A 147 -22.01 -46.99 -6.52
C LYS A 147 -21.52 -48.11 -7.43
N ALA A 148 -20.89 -49.11 -6.81
CA ALA A 148 -20.63 -50.40 -7.43
C ALA A 148 -21.94 -51.03 -7.98
N PRO A 149 -21.95 -51.61 -9.19
CA PRO A 149 -23.07 -52.41 -9.65
C PRO A 149 -23.08 -53.75 -8.90
N CYS A 150 -24.14 -54.00 -8.13
CA CYS A 150 -24.44 -55.32 -7.57
C CYS A 150 -24.67 -56.33 -8.72
N ASN A 151 -23.66 -57.13 -9.05
CA ASN A 151 -23.85 -58.30 -9.90
C ASN A 151 -24.30 -59.50 -9.05
N LYS A 152 -25.51 -59.97 -9.38
CA LYS A 152 -26.19 -61.14 -8.80
C LYS A 152 -25.31 -62.40 -8.87
N VAL A 153 -25.17 -63.07 -7.74
CA VAL A 153 -24.65 -64.45 -7.64
C VAL A 153 -25.65 -65.41 -8.28
N VAL A 154 -25.28 -66.00 -9.43
CA VAL A 154 -25.92 -67.21 -9.94
C VAL A 154 -25.43 -68.39 -9.10
N SER A 155 -26.36 -69.02 -8.38
CA SER A 155 -26.13 -70.27 -7.68
C SER A 155 -26.43 -71.43 -8.65
N GLN A 156 -25.40 -72.11 -9.15
CA GLN A 156 -25.55 -73.45 -9.73
C GLN A 156 -25.24 -74.48 -8.65
N GLY A 157 -26.30 -75.14 -8.17
CA GLY A 157 -26.21 -76.36 -7.39
C GLY A 157 -26.14 -77.59 -8.30
N GLY A 158 -25.54 -78.66 -7.76
CA GLY A 158 -25.45 -79.99 -8.37
C GLY A 158 -23.98 -80.42 -8.44
N GLY A 159 -23.40 -81.11 -7.46
CA GLY A 159 -23.94 -82.26 -6.75
C GLY A 159 -23.28 -83.50 -7.34
N LYS A 160 -22.13 -83.89 -6.75
CA LYS A 160 -21.40 -85.12 -7.05
C LYS A 160 -22.28 -86.33 -6.74
N SER A 161 -22.26 -87.34 -7.61
CA SER A 161 -22.06 -88.75 -7.24
C SER A 161 -21.75 -89.57 -8.48
#